data_AF-A0A374TAU3-F1
#
_entry.id   AF-A0A374TAU3-F1
#
_cell.length_a   1.000
_cell.length_b   1.000
_cell.length_c   1.000
_cell.angle_alpha   90.00
_cell.angle_beta   90.00
_cell.angle_gamma   90.00
#
_symmetry.space_group_name_H-M   'P 1'
#
loop_
_entity.id
_entity.type
_entity.pdbx_description
1 polymer ?
#
loop_
_entity_poly.entity_id
_entity_poly.type
_entity_poly.pdbx_seq_one_letter_code
_entity_poly.pdbx_strand_id
1 'polypeptide(L)' 'MEDLPIGAEVVLKVVEHEGCDNCFFYEIASNINADVCERIKCARIERKDGKNVQFIRVK' A
#
# COMPACT_ATOMS: atom_id res chain seq x y z
N MET A 1 5.70 -13.46 2.57
CA MET A 1 5.23 -13.22 1.19
C MET A 1 4.09 -14.18 0.94
N GLU A 2 2.88 -13.65 0.84
CA GLU A 2 1.73 -14.43 0.36
C GLU A 2 1.86 -14.51 -1.17
N ASP A 3 1.90 -15.71 -1.74
CA ASP A 3 1.96 -15.87 -3.19
C ASP A 3 0.58 -15.56 -3.80
N LEU A 4 0.53 -14.58 -4.70
CA LEU A 4 -0.65 -14.30 -5.50
C LEU A 4 -0.63 -15.22 -6.73
N PRO A 5 -1.57 -16.16 -6.86
CA PRO A 5 -1.59 -17.05 -8.03
C PRO A 5 -1.92 -16.27 -9.30
N ILE A 6 -1.47 -16.81 -10.44
CA ILE A 6 -1.84 -16.26 -11.75
C ILE A 6 -3.37 -16.27 -11.89
N GLY A 7 -3.94 -15.12 -12.24
CA GLY A 7 -5.40 -14.93 -12.34
C GLY A 7 -6.07 -14.52 -11.04
N ALA A 8 -5.33 -14.28 -9.95
CA ALA A 8 -5.89 -13.69 -8.75
C ALA A 8 -6.34 -12.25 -8.99
N GLU A 9 -7.55 -11.93 -8.55
CA GLU A 9 -8.03 -10.56 -8.42
C GLU A 9 -7.97 -10.13 -6.96
N VAL A 10 -7.45 -8.93 -6.71
CA VAL A 10 -7.29 -8.39 -5.36
C VAL A 10 -7.95 -7.01 -5.30
N VAL A 11 -8.88 -6.85 -4.36
CA VAL A 11 -9.48 -5.55 -4.06
C VAL A 11 -8.71 -4.90 -2.92
N LEU A 12 -8.21 -3.68 -3.15
CA LEU A 12 -7.49 -2.90 -2.14
C LEU A 12 -8.38 -1.76 -1.64
N LYS A 13 -8.37 -1.54 -0.33
CA LYS A 13 -8.97 -0.38 0.32
C LYS A 13 -7.88 0.53 0.86
N VAL A 14 -8.06 1.83 0.66
CA VAL A 14 -7.22 2.86 1.28
C VAL A 14 -7.76 3.17 2.67
N VAL A 15 -6.92 3.05 3.68
CA VAL A 15 -7.25 3.37 5.08
C VAL A 15 -6.24 4.34 5.66
N GLU A 16 -6.66 5.15 6.62
CA GLU A 16 -5.75 5.96 7.43
C GLU A 16 -4.96 5.04 8.38
N HIS A 17 -3.67 5.32 8.53
CA HIS A 17 -2.78 4.59 9.44
C HIS A 17 -1.72 5.53 10.00
N GLU A 18 -1.05 5.18 11.10
CA GLU A 18 -0.01 6.05 11.69
C GLU A 18 1.28 6.10 10.84
N GLY A 19 1.48 5.15 9.93
CA GLY A 19 2.65 5.02 9.07
C GLY A 19 2.37 4.47 7.67
N CYS A 20 3.43 4.22 6.91
CA CYS A 20 3.40 3.63 5.55
C CYS A 20 4.00 2.21 5.50
N ASP A 21 4.33 1.71 6.66
CA ASP A 21 4.99 0.46 6.98
C ASP A 21 3.92 -0.63 7.15
N ASN A 22 3.93 -1.63 6.26
CA ASN A 22 2.90 -2.68 6.07
C ASN A 22 1.76 -2.38 5.08
N CYS A 23 2.02 -1.60 4.02
CA CYS A 23 1.15 -1.67 2.83
C CYS A 23 1.17 -3.09 2.24
N PHE A 24 0.06 -3.52 1.64
CA PHE A 24 -0.04 -4.77 0.87
C PHE A 24 1.16 -5.00 -0.08
N PHE A 25 1.68 -3.92 -0.68
CA PHE A 25 2.84 -3.98 -1.58
C PHE A 25 4.16 -4.36 -0.90
N TYR A 26 4.32 -4.06 0.38
CA TYR A 26 5.46 -4.51 1.18
C TYR A 26 5.49 -6.03 1.30
N GLU A 27 4.31 -6.67 1.35
CA GLU A 27 4.18 -8.13 1.43
C GLU A 27 4.45 -8.83 0.11
N ILE A 28 4.33 -8.13 -1.04
CA ILE A 28 4.57 -8.69 -2.38
C ILE A 28 6.02 -8.53 -2.80
N ALA A 29 6.59 -7.33 -2.71
CA ALA A 29 7.97 -7.03 -3.10
C ALA A 29 8.40 -5.65 -2.62
N SER A 30 9.60 -5.57 -2.01
CA SER A 30 10.18 -4.31 -1.52
C SER A 30 10.33 -3.24 -2.61
N ASN A 31 10.67 -3.64 -3.84
CA ASN A 31 10.81 -2.72 -4.97
C ASN A 31 9.47 -2.13 -5.42
N ILE A 32 8.41 -2.95 -5.45
CA ILE A 32 7.05 -2.47 -5.75
C ILE A 32 6.58 -1.51 -4.65
N ASN A 33 6.90 -1.82 -3.39
CA ASN A 33 6.59 -0.93 -2.28
C ASN A 33 7.27 0.44 -2.42
N ALA A 34 8.56 0.49 -2.79
CA ALA A 34 9.27 1.75 -3.01
C ALA A 34 8.62 2.57 -4.14
N ASP A 35 8.39 1.96 -5.30
CA ASP A 35 7.73 2.62 -6.44
C ASP A 35 6.32 3.12 -6.09
N VAL A 36 5.56 2.34 -5.32
CA VAL A 36 4.20 2.72 -4.89
C VAL A 36 4.24 3.83 -3.86
N CYS A 37 5.15 3.81 -2.88
CA CYS A 37 5.25 4.87 -1.89
C CYS A 37 5.68 6.20 -2.52
N GLU A 38 6.57 6.17 -3.53
CA GLU A 38 6.99 7.37 -4.25
C GLU A 38 5.94 7.90 -5.24
N ARG A 39 5.11 7.02 -5.83
CA ARG A 39 4.11 7.43 -6.83
C ARG A 39 2.72 7.66 -6.25
N ILE A 40 2.28 6.76 -5.39
CA ILE A 40 1.00 6.80 -4.70
C ILE A 40 1.25 7.33 -3.31
N LYS A 41 1.45 8.64 -3.22
CA LYS A 41 1.62 9.47 -2.01
C LYS A 41 0.90 8.87 -0.78
N CYS A 42 1.60 8.02 -0.04
CA CYS A 42 1.08 7.36 1.16
C CYS A 42 1.41 8.16 2.41
N ALA A 43 2.54 8.87 2.39
CA ALA A 43 2.99 9.70 3.48
C ALA A 43 2.20 11.01 3.56
N ARG A 44 1.87 11.42 4.78
CA ARG A 44 1.17 12.67 5.11
C ARG A 44 1.84 13.90 4.51
N ILE A 45 3.16 13.89 4.38
CA ILE A 45 3.95 15.03 3.88
C ILE A 45 3.70 15.30 2.39
N GLU A 46 3.20 14.30 1.66
CA GLU A 46 2.98 14.39 0.22
C GLU A 46 1.49 14.56 -0.14
N ARG A 47 0.60 14.24 0.80
CA ARG A 47 -0.86 14.23 0.61
C ARG A 47 -1.50 15.55 1.05
N LYS A 48 -2.58 15.92 0.34
CA LYS A 48 -3.35 17.15 0.63
C LYS A 48 -4.14 17.07 1.94
N ASP A 49 -4.52 15.86 2.38
CA ASP A 49 -5.29 15.65 3.61
C ASP A 49 -4.42 15.56 4.86
N GLY A 50 -3.08 15.55 4.72
CA GLY A 50 -2.15 15.47 5.85
C GLY A 50 -2.22 14.15 6.62
N LYS A 51 -2.78 13.09 6.03
CA LYS A 51 -2.95 11.78 6.66
C LYS A 51 -1.96 10.77 6.10
N ASN A 52 -1.41 9.91 6.95
CA ASN A 52 -0.72 8.72 6.46
C ASN A 52 -1.78 7.70 6.05
N VAL A 53 -1.57 7.01 4.92
CA VAL A 53 -2.51 6.00 4.43
C VAL A 53 -1.81 4.70 4.06
N GLN A 54 -2.58 3.61 4.08
CA GLN A 54 -2.14 2.29 3.65
C GLN A 54 -3.14 1.64 2.71
N PHE A 55 -2.61 0.79 1.83
CA PHE A 55 -3.38 -0.11 0.99
C PHE A 55 -3.51 -1.45 1.70
N ILE A 56 -4.72 -1.79 2.11
CA ILE A 56 -5.04 -3.08 2.72
C ILE A 56 -5.88 -3.92 1.77
N ARG A 57 -5.65 -5.24 1.76
CA ARG A 57 -6.51 -6.18 1.05
C ARG A 57 -7.86 -6.28 1.75
N VAL A 58 -8.93 -6.17 0.97
CA VAL A 58 -10.28 -6.51 1.43
C VAL A 58 -10.44 -8.03 1.30
N LYS A 59 -10.81 -8.68 2.41
CA LYS A 59 -11.15 -10.11 2.42
C LYS A 59 -12.61 -10.32 2.06
#